data_AF-A0A450WX75-F1
#
_entry.id   AF-A0A450WX75-F1
#
_cell.length_a   1.000
_cell.length_b   1.000
_cell.length_c   1.000
_cell.angle_alpha   90.00
_cell.angle_beta   90.00
_cell.angle_gamma   90.00
#
_symmetry.space_group_name_H-M   'P 1'
#
loop_
_entity.id
_entity.type
_entity.pdbx_description
1 polymer ?
#
loop_
_entity_poly.entity_id
_entity_poly.type
_entity_poly.pdbx_seq_one_letter_code
_entity_poly.pdbx_strand_id
1 'polypeptide(L)'
;MNRRKRRAKTDKVDVKALLRLLQRYLNRERKAVSVVQVPTLDEEDQRRFNRERERLIKEHSAHIARIKSLLIQHGVRTPIDRKFPEWLEATPRDGLGNELGPNLKTELVREYERLQLVKRQIKELHQEQKRRIEEEKTKAMEQIITLMRLRGVGPQSSWILV
;
A
#
# COMPACT_ATOMS: atom_id res chain seq x y z
N MET A 1 -41.85 0.41 13.28
CA MET A 1 -40.85 -0.64 13.61
C MET A 1 -41.04 -1.83 12.69
N ASN A 2 -40.29 -1.91 11.59
CA ASN A 2 -40.55 -2.89 10.53
C ASN A 2 -39.85 -4.23 10.87
N ARG A 3 -40.57 -5.14 11.55
CA ARG A 3 -40.09 -6.50 11.87
C ARG A 3 -40.17 -7.38 10.61
N ARG A 4 -39.17 -7.32 9.74
CA ARG A 4 -39.02 -8.35 8.69
C ARG A 4 -38.66 -9.68 9.37
N LYS A 5 -39.58 -10.65 9.33
CA LYS A 5 -39.35 -12.04 9.77
C LYS A 5 -38.03 -12.55 9.18
N ARG A 6 -37.16 -13.15 10.01
CA ARG A 6 -35.94 -13.83 9.57
C ARG A 6 -36.33 -14.91 8.56
N ARG A 7 -35.89 -14.74 7.31
CA ARG A 7 -36.07 -15.73 6.23
C ARG A 7 -35.06 -16.85 6.44
N ALA A 8 -35.47 -18.10 6.26
CA ALA A 8 -34.55 -19.23 6.27
C ALA A 8 -33.50 -19.04 5.16
N LYS A 9 -32.22 -19.09 5.53
CA LYS A 9 -31.08 -19.07 4.62
C LYS A 9 -30.85 -20.50 4.14
N THR A 10 -31.15 -20.78 2.88
CA THR A 10 -30.88 -22.08 2.25
C THR A 10 -30.33 -21.84 0.85
N ASP A 11 -29.45 -22.73 0.38
CA ASP A 11 -28.84 -22.61 -0.95
C ASP A 11 -29.90 -22.50 -2.05
N LYS A 12 -31.01 -23.25 -1.91
CA LYS A 12 -32.14 -23.19 -2.84
C LYS A 12 -32.78 -21.79 -2.92
N VAL A 13 -32.93 -21.10 -1.79
CA VAL A 13 -33.50 -19.75 -1.73
C VAL A 13 -32.51 -18.73 -2.30
N ASP A 14 -31.22 -18.90 -2.01
CA ASP A 14 -30.15 -18.03 -2.51
C ASP A 14 -29.98 -18.15 -4.04
N VAL A 15 -29.93 -19.38 -4.59
CA VAL A 15 -29.84 -19.61 -6.04
C VAL A 15 -31.03 -18.99 -6.76
N LYS A 16 -32.25 -19.14 -6.24
CA LYS A 16 -33.44 -18.50 -6.84
C LYS A 16 -33.36 -16.97 -6.81
N ALA A 17 -32.76 -16.39 -5.76
CA ALA A 17 -32.57 -14.94 -5.69
C ALA A 17 -31.51 -14.45 -6.70
N LEU A 18 -30.39 -15.17 -6.82
CA LEU A 18 -29.34 -14.90 -7.80
C LEU A 18 -29.87 -15.01 -9.24
N LEU A 19 -30.69 -16.01 -9.53
CA LEU A 19 -31.24 -16.22 -10.88
C LEU A 19 -32.19 -15.10 -11.30
N ARG A 20 -33.01 -14.58 -10.36
CA ARG A 20 -33.84 -13.37 -10.60
C ARG A 20 -32.98 -12.14 -10.86
N LEU A 21 -31.90 -11.97 -10.09
CA LEU A 21 -30.96 -10.86 -10.27
C LEU A 21 -30.28 -10.92 -11.65
N LEU A 22 -29.87 -12.12 -12.09
CA LEU A 22 -29.30 -12.35 -13.41
C LEU A 22 -30.32 -12.06 -14.52
N GLN A 23 -31.57 -12.53 -14.40
CA GLN A 23 -32.63 -12.23 -15.37
C GLN A 23 -32.86 -10.72 -15.53
N ARG A 24 -32.92 -9.97 -14.42
CA ARG A 24 -33.01 -8.51 -14.45
C ARG A 24 -31.84 -7.88 -15.17
N TYR A 25 -30.62 -8.33 -14.86
CA TYR A 25 -29.40 -7.84 -15.51
C TYR A 25 -29.41 -8.08 -17.03
N LEU A 26 -29.81 -9.27 -17.48
CA LEU A 26 -29.95 -9.61 -18.90
C LEU A 26 -31.05 -8.78 -19.58
N ASN A 27 -32.13 -8.45 -18.86
CA ASN A 27 -33.21 -7.57 -19.32
C ASN A 27 -32.87 -6.06 -19.25
N ARG A 28 -31.58 -5.71 -19.36
CA ARG A 28 -31.05 -4.33 -19.36
C ARG A 28 -31.20 -3.56 -18.06
N GLU A 29 -31.66 -4.17 -16.96
CA GLU A 29 -31.53 -3.59 -15.63
C GLU A 29 -30.10 -3.78 -15.10
N ARG A 30 -29.13 -3.14 -15.75
CA ARG A 30 -27.69 -3.30 -15.47
C ARG A 30 -27.29 -2.93 -14.04
N LYS A 31 -28.11 -2.13 -13.35
CA LYS A 31 -27.93 -1.75 -11.93
C LYS A 31 -28.48 -2.78 -10.94
N ALA A 32 -29.16 -3.84 -11.40
CA ALA A 32 -29.69 -4.89 -10.53
C ALA A 32 -28.57 -5.69 -9.85
N VAL A 33 -27.40 -5.78 -10.48
CA VAL A 33 -26.18 -6.41 -9.95
C VAL A 33 -24.96 -5.60 -10.37
N SER A 34 -23.88 -5.68 -9.59
CA SER A 34 -22.57 -5.23 -10.02
C SER A 34 -21.79 -6.42 -10.57
N VAL A 35 -21.49 -6.43 -11.86
CA VAL A 35 -20.66 -7.49 -12.45
C VAL A 35 -19.21 -7.24 -12.10
N VAL A 36 -18.58 -8.21 -11.44
CA VAL A 36 -17.14 -8.21 -11.20
C VAL A 36 -16.47 -8.81 -12.43
N GLN A 37 -15.71 -7.98 -13.14
CA GLN A 37 -14.85 -8.47 -14.22
C GLN A 37 -13.63 -9.14 -13.60
N VAL A 38 -13.43 -10.42 -13.90
CA VAL A 38 -12.23 -11.14 -13.50
C VAL A 38 -11.08 -10.65 -14.39
N PRO A 39 -10.00 -10.10 -13.82
CA PRO A 39 -8.85 -9.66 -14.60
C PRO A 39 -8.24 -10.80 -15.39
N THR A 40 -7.66 -10.50 -16.55
CA THR A 40 -6.80 -11.45 -17.25
C THR A 40 -5.51 -11.69 -16.47
N LEU A 41 -4.74 -12.72 -16.84
CA LEU A 41 -3.43 -12.99 -16.21
C LEU A 41 -2.48 -11.79 -16.35
N ASP A 42 -2.46 -11.16 -17.52
CA ASP A 42 -1.59 -10.00 -17.80
C ASP A 42 -2.04 -8.77 -16.99
N GLU A 43 -3.35 -8.53 -16.87
CA GLU A 43 -3.90 -7.45 -16.04
C GLU A 43 -3.59 -7.66 -14.55
N GLU A 44 -3.67 -8.91 -14.07
CA GLU A 44 -3.30 -9.24 -12.69
C GLU A 44 -1.80 -9.06 -12.44
N ASP A 45 -0.95 -9.40 -13.42
CA ASP A 45 0.49 -9.18 -13.34
C ASP A 45 0.84 -7.68 -13.30
N GLN A 46 0.21 -6.87 -14.17
CA GLN A 46 0.36 -5.41 -14.14
C GLN A 46 0.00 -4.80 -12.78
N ARG A 47 -1.02 -5.34 -12.10
CA ARG A 47 -1.43 -4.89 -10.76
C ARG A 47 -0.44 -5.25 -9.66
N ARG A 48 0.43 -6.25 -9.84
CA ARG A 48 1.43 -6.64 -8.83
C ARG A 48 2.32 -5.48 -8.45
N PHE A 49 2.65 -4.66 -9.44
CA PHE A 49 3.47 -3.48 -9.29
C PHE A 49 2.94 -2.53 -8.20
N ASN A 50 1.67 -2.16 -8.29
CA ASN A 50 1.01 -1.27 -7.33
C ASN A 50 0.89 -1.92 -5.94
N ARG A 51 0.54 -3.21 -5.90
CA ARG A 51 0.40 -3.95 -4.63
C ARG A 51 1.73 -4.09 -3.90
N GLU A 52 2.82 -4.30 -4.61
CA GLU A 52 4.16 -4.33 -4.02
C GLU A 52 4.51 -2.97 -3.42
N ARG A 53 4.33 -1.90 -4.17
CA ARG A 53 4.54 -0.54 -3.68
C ARG A 53 3.74 -0.25 -2.40
N GLU A 54 2.46 -0.63 -2.37
CA GLU A 54 1.61 -0.46 -1.17
C GLU A 54 2.15 -1.23 0.05
N ARG A 55 2.63 -2.46 -0.15
CA ARG A 55 3.27 -3.24 0.93
C ARG A 55 4.54 -2.55 1.43
N LEU A 56 5.42 -2.12 0.52
CA LEU A 56 6.67 -1.43 0.87
C LEU A 56 6.42 -0.12 1.63
N ILE A 57 5.38 0.65 1.28
CA ILE A 57 5.01 1.87 2.04
C ILE A 57 4.60 1.54 3.48
N LYS A 58 3.87 0.43 3.67
CA LYS A 58 3.50 -0.04 5.02
C LYS A 58 4.74 -0.48 5.80
N GLU A 59 5.64 -1.24 5.17
CA GLU A 59 6.91 -1.66 5.76
C GLU A 59 7.79 -0.47 6.15
N HIS A 60 7.96 0.50 5.25
CA HIS A 60 8.69 1.75 5.53
C HIS A 60 8.14 2.45 6.77
N SER A 61 6.82 2.59 6.86
CA SER A 61 6.16 3.22 7.99
C SER A 61 6.33 2.40 9.28
N ALA A 62 6.29 1.07 9.18
CA ALA A 62 6.50 0.15 10.29
C ALA A 62 7.94 0.24 10.83
N HIS A 63 8.97 0.27 9.97
CA HIS A 63 10.36 0.42 10.40
C HIS A 63 10.61 1.77 11.09
N ILE A 64 10.05 2.87 10.54
CA ILE A 64 10.12 4.19 11.21
C ILE A 64 9.47 4.14 12.59
N ALA A 65 8.28 3.54 12.68
CA ALA A 65 7.57 3.41 13.95
C ALA A 65 8.36 2.55 14.95
N ARG A 66 8.99 1.47 14.50
CA ARG A 66 9.82 0.59 15.33
C ARG A 66 11.03 1.33 15.89
N ILE A 67 11.79 2.03 15.04
CA ILE A 67 12.96 2.82 15.46
C ILE A 67 12.52 3.90 16.46
N LYS A 68 11.44 4.64 16.17
CA LYS A 68 10.91 5.66 17.09
C LYS A 68 10.50 5.05 18.43
N SER A 69 9.79 3.93 18.41
CA SER A 69 9.34 3.26 19.64
C SER A 69 10.51 2.83 20.51
N LEU A 70 11.57 2.27 19.91
CA LEU A 70 12.78 1.87 20.61
C LEU A 70 13.45 3.08 21.29
N LEU A 71 13.59 4.19 20.57
CA LEU A 71 14.22 5.41 21.11
C LEU A 71 13.40 6.08 22.21
N ILE A 72 12.07 6.13 22.05
CA ILE A 72 11.16 6.73 23.02
C ILE A 72 11.19 5.99 24.36
N GLN A 73 11.36 4.66 24.36
CA GLN A 73 11.52 3.88 25.60
C GLN A 73 12.74 4.31 26.43
N HIS A 74 13.75 4.89 25.78
CA HIS A 74 14.94 5.43 26.42
C HIS A 74 14.89 6.97 26.55
N GLY A 75 13.73 7.61 26.35
CA GLY A 75 13.58 9.06 26.45
C GLY A 75 14.25 9.85 25.33
N VAL A 76 14.67 9.19 24.24
CA VAL A 76 15.38 9.83 23.13
C VAL A 76 14.41 10.20 22.00
N ARG A 77 14.54 11.43 21.50
CA ARG A 77 13.82 11.92 20.31
C ARG A 77 14.81 12.53 19.33
N THR A 78 15.02 11.86 18.20
CA THR A 78 15.92 12.30 17.14
C THR A 78 15.29 12.06 15.77
N PRO A 79 15.58 12.90 14.75
CA PRO A 79 15.19 12.61 13.38
C PRO A 79 15.84 11.31 12.88
N ILE A 80 15.07 10.49 12.15
CA ILE A 80 15.57 9.29 11.47
C ILE A 80 15.89 9.69 10.03
N ASP A 81 17.02 10.34 9.84
CA ASP A 81 17.50 10.79 8.53
C ASP A 81 18.77 10.02 8.11
N ARG A 82 19.47 10.51 7.08
CA ARG A 82 20.68 9.86 6.56
C ARG A 82 21.83 9.81 7.58
N LYS A 83 21.85 10.73 8.54
CA LYS A 83 22.88 10.86 9.58
C LYS A 83 22.54 10.03 10.82
N PHE A 84 21.42 9.29 10.80
CA PHE A 84 21.02 8.45 11.92
C PHE A 84 22.09 7.44 12.36
N PRO A 85 22.83 6.76 11.46
CA PRO A 85 23.95 5.89 11.87
C PRO A 85 25.09 6.65 12.55
N GLU A 86 25.51 7.79 11.98
CA GLU A 86 26.55 8.65 12.54
C GLU A 86 26.16 9.14 13.95
N TRP A 87 24.88 9.50 14.12
CA TRP A 87 24.32 9.89 15.41
C TRP A 87 24.36 8.73 16.43
N LEU A 88 24.12 7.49 15.98
CA LEU A 88 24.15 6.32 16.86
C LEU A 88 25.59 5.94 17.29
N GLU A 89 26.56 6.15 16.40
CA GLU A 89 27.99 5.97 16.67
C GLU A 89 28.54 7.00 17.67
N ALA A 90 28.00 8.23 17.66
CA ALA A 90 28.34 9.31 18.60
C ALA A 90 27.86 9.09 20.05
N THR A 91 27.60 7.83 20.44
CA THR A 91 27.22 7.38 21.79
C THR A 91 26.16 8.25 22.48
N PRO A 92 24.96 8.38 21.87
CA PRO A 92 23.92 9.24 22.42
C PRO A 92 23.50 8.76 23.81
N ARG A 93 23.22 9.74 24.68
CA ARG A 93 22.69 9.50 26.03
C ARG A 93 21.18 9.34 26.00
N ASP A 94 20.69 8.47 26.87
CA ASP A 94 19.27 8.31 27.17
C ASP A 94 18.75 9.51 28.00
N GLY A 95 17.44 9.52 28.28
CA GLY A 95 16.80 10.56 29.09
C GLY A 95 17.29 10.64 30.54
N LEU A 96 18.04 9.65 31.02
CA LEU A 96 18.65 9.61 32.35
C LEU A 96 20.16 9.94 32.32
N GLY A 97 20.72 10.22 31.14
CA GLY A 97 22.13 10.56 30.95
C GLY A 97 23.06 9.35 30.79
N ASN A 98 22.54 8.13 30.73
CA ASN A 98 23.31 6.91 30.49
C ASN A 98 23.48 6.66 28.99
N GLU A 99 24.51 5.92 28.59
CA GLU A 99 24.66 5.50 27.20
C GLU A 99 23.60 4.45 26.81
N LEU A 100 23.16 4.49 25.55
CA LEU A 100 22.33 3.41 25.02
C LEU A 100 23.10 2.08 25.04
N GLY A 101 22.44 1.03 25.54
CA GLY A 101 23.02 -0.31 25.62
C GLY A 101 23.47 -0.86 24.26
N PRO A 102 24.52 -1.69 24.21
CA PRO A 102 25.12 -2.16 22.96
C PRO A 102 24.13 -2.96 22.09
N ASN A 103 23.33 -3.84 22.71
CA ASN A 103 22.33 -4.63 21.99
C ASN A 103 21.25 -3.78 21.33
N LEU A 104 20.82 -2.70 22.00
CA LEU A 104 19.85 -1.75 21.45
C LEU A 104 20.44 -1.03 20.24
N LYS A 105 21.69 -0.57 20.32
CA LYS A 105 22.38 0.05 19.17
C LYS A 105 22.42 -0.91 17.99
N THR A 106 22.82 -2.17 18.20
CA THR A 106 22.85 -3.18 17.12
C THR A 106 21.45 -3.48 16.54
N GLU A 107 20.39 -3.44 17.35
CA GLU A 107 19.02 -3.56 16.85
C GLU A 107 18.61 -2.35 15.99
N LEU A 108 18.90 -1.14 16.46
CA LEU A 108 18.62 0.11 15.73
C LEU A 108 19.33 0.16 14.38
N VAL A 109 20.59 -0.29 14.31
CA VAL A 109 21.35 -0.39 13.04
C VAL A 109 20.62 -1.32 12.06
N ARG A 110 20.27 -2.54 12.49
CA ARG A 110 19.60 -3.53 11.63
C ARG A 110 18.22 -3.05 11.16
N GLU A 111 17.45 -2.38 12.02
CA GLU A 111 16.18 -1.77 11.62
C GLU A 111 16.36 -0.63 10.62
N TYR A 112 17.39 0.19 10.81
CA TYR A 112 17.70 1.27 9.89
C TYR A 112 18.14 0.74 8.51
N GLU A 113 18.93 -0.34 8.46
CA GLU A 113 19.31 -1.02 7.22
C GLU A 113 18.08 -1.52 6.44
N ARG A 114 17.12 -2.17 7.14
CA ARG A 114 15.84 -2.58 6.53
C ARG A 114 15.07 -1.38 5.98
N LEU A 115 15.00 -0.28 6.73
CA LEU A 115 14.38 0.95 6.27
C LEU A 115 15.03 1.50 4.99
N GLN A 116 16.37 1.48 4.91
CA GLN A 116 17.08 1.92 3.71
C GLN A 116 16.82 1.01 2.50
N LEU A 117 16.75 -0.31 2.72
CA LEU A 117 16.41 -1.26 1.66
C LEU A 117 15.02 -0.98 1.08
N VAL A 118 14.00 -0.88 1.93
CA VAL A 118 12.63 -0.58 1.51
C VAL A 118 12.56 0.77 0.78
N LYS A 119 13.25 1.79 1.28
CA LYS A 119 13.31 3.11 0.65
C LYS A 119 13.92 3.06 -0.76
N ARG A 120 14.94 2.23 -0.95
CA ARG A 120 15.59 2.01 -2.26
C ARG A 120 14.62 1.32 -3.23
N GLN A 121 13.98 0.24 -2.80
CA GLN A 121 13.02 -0.51 -3.62
C GLN A 121 11.82 0.36 -4.03
N ILE A 122 11.27 1.17 -3.12
CA ILE A 122 10.21 2.14 -3.47
C ILE A 122 10.68 3.09 -4.58
N LYS A 123 11.92 3.58 -4.50
CA LYS A 123 12.50 4.49 -5.51
C LYS A 123 12.68 3.78 -6.85
N GLU A 124 13.15 2.54 -6.85
CA GLU A 124 13.28 1.70 -8.04
C GLU A 124 11.92 1.50 -8.72
N LEU A 125 10.87 1.21 -7.94
CA LEU A 125 9.50 1.12 -8.47
C LEU A 125 9.03 2.46 -9.07
N HIS A 126 9.32 3.61 -8.44
CA HIS A 126 8.94 4.90 -9.04
C HIS A 126 9.69 5.18 -10.35
N GLN A 127 10.95 4.77 -10.45
CA GLN A 127 11.73 4.90 -11.69
C GLN A 127 11.18 4.00 -12.80
N GLU A 128 10.83 2.75 -12.45
CA GLU A 128 10.24 1.81 -13.39
C GLU A 128 8.87 2.29 -13.90
N GLN A 129 8.02 2.86 -13.04
CA GLN A 129 6.77 3.51 -13.48
C GLN A 129 7.02 4.62 -14.49
N LYS A 130 8.01 5.47 -14.22
CA LYS A 130 8.35 6.56 -15.12
C LYS A 130 8.83 6.02 -16.48
N ARG A 131 9.68 5.00 -16.46
CA ARG A 131 10.17 4.31 -17.67
C ARG A 131 9.03 3.73 -18.49
N ARG A 132 8.07 3.02 -17.86
CA ARG A 132 6.91 2.44 -18.56
C ARG A 132 6.00 3.49 -19.20
N ILE A 133 5.77 4.62 -18.53
CA ILE A 133 5.02 5.74 -19.13
C ILE A 133 5.71 6.27 -20.40
N GLU A 134 7.04 6.33 -20.41
CA GLU A 134 7.81 6.87 -21.53
C GLU A 134 7.93 5.87 -22.71
N GLU A 135 8.07 4.58 -22.42
CA GLU A 135 8.38 3.54 -23.41
C GLU A 135 7.14 2.78 -23.93
N GLU A 136 6.14 2.53 -23.07
CA GLU A 136 4.99 1.69 -23.42
C GLU A 136 3.82 2.51 -23.99
N LYS A 137 3.30 2.08 -25.14
CA LYS A 137 2.11 2.69 -25.79
C LYS A 137 0.87 1.83 -25.60
N THR A 138 0.55 1.50 -24.36
CA THR A 138 -0.68 0.77 -24.02
C THR A 138 -1.81 1.74 -23.69
N LYS A 139 -3.06 1.28 -23.87
CA LYS A 139 -4.26 2.06 -23.47
C LYS A 139 -4.23 2.43 -21.98
N ALA A 140 -3.65 1.57 -21.14
CA ALA A 140 -3.45 1.84 -19.72
C ALA A 140 -2.48 3.01 -19.50
N MET A 141 -1.33 3.05 -20.19
CA MET A 141 -0.39 4.18 -20.08
C MET A 141 -1.00 5.49 -20.60
N GLU A 142 -1.76 5.45 -21.70
CA GLU A 142 -2.49 6.62 -22.20
C GLU A 142 -3.50 7.15 -21.18
N GLN A 143 -4.22 6.25 -20.50
CA GLN A 143 -5.13 6.62 -19.41
C GLN A 143 -4.37 7.24 -18.24
N ILE A 144 -3.23 6.66 -17.82
CA ILE A 144 -2.38 7.22 -16.77
C ILE A 144 -1.93 8.64 -17.14
N ILE A 145 -1.40 8.85 -18.35
CA ILE A 145 -0.95 10.16 -18.84
C ILE A 145 -2.10 11.18 -18.85
N THR A 146 -3.29 10.74 -19.28
CA THR A 146 -4.48 11.59 -19.32
C THR A 146 -4.91 11.98 -17.91
N LEU A 147 -4.93 11.03 -16.97
CA LEU A 147 -5.28 11.25 -15.57
C LEU A 147 -4.32 12.22 -14.89
N MET A 148 -3.02 12.15 -15.17
CA MET A 148 -2.03 13.10 -14.63
C MET A 148 -2.28 14.57 -15.03
N ARG A 149 -3.08 14.83 -16.08
CA ARG A 149 -3.46 16.20 -16.48
C ARG A 149 -4.57 16.78 -15.61
N LEU A 150 -5.26 15.94 -14.83
CA LEU A 150 -6.33 16.39 -13.94
C LEU A 150 -5.75 17.00 -12.67
N ARG A 151 -6.31 18.15 -12.26
CA ARG A 151 -5.90 18.82 -11.02
C ARG A 151 -6.15 17.89 -9.83
N GLY A 152 -5.10 17.62 -9.07
CA GLY A 152 -5.15 16.75 -7.88
C GLY A 152 -4.85 15.28 -8.14
N VAL A 153 -4.60 14.88 -9.39
CA VAL A 153 -4.17 13.52 -9.74
C VAL A 153 -2.70 13.56 -10.17
N GLY A 154 -1.81 13.17 -9.26
CA GLY A 154 -0.39 13.03 -9.56
C GLY A 154 -0.05 11.65 -10.13
N PRO A 155 1.24 11.40 -10.48
CA PRO A 155 1.67 10.13 -11.06
C PRO A 155 1.23 8.92 -10.25
N GLN A 156 1.43 8.96 -8.94
CA GLN A 156 1.09 7.83 -8.07
C GLN A 156 -0.42 7.58 -7.99
N SER A 157 -1.23 8.64 -8.02
CA SER A 157 -2.68 8.53 -8.02
C SER A 157 -3.20 8.01 -9.37
N SER A 158 -2.63 8.47 -10.49
CA SER A 158 -3.02 7.98 -11.82
C SER A 158 -2.73 6.48 -11.98
N TRP A 159 -1.62 5.99 -11.44
CA TRP A 159 -1.27 4.56 -11.47
C TRP A 159 -2.21 3.69 -10.62
N ILE A 160 -2.83 4.22 -9.57
CA ILE A 160 -3.78 3.49 -8.72
C ILE A 160 -5.17 3.39 -9.37
N LEU A 161 -5.51 4.37 -10.21
CA LEU A 161 -6.84 4.50 -10.82
C LEU A 161 -7.02 3.70 -12.12
N VAL A 162 -5.93 3.11 -12.63
CA VAL A 162 -5.89 2.28 -13.84
C VAL A 162 -5.54 0.85 -13.44
#